data_AF-A0A3D2SWJ6-F1
#
_entry.id   AF-A0A3D2SWJ6-F1
#
_cell.length_a   1.000
_cell.length_b   1.000
_cell.length_c   1.000
_cell.angle_alpha   90.00
_cell.angle_beta   90.00
_cell.angle_gamma   90.00
#
_symmetry.space_group_name_H-M   'P 1'
#
loop_
_entity.id
_entity.type
_entity.pdbx_description
1 polymer ?
#
loop_
_entity_poly.entity_id
_entity_poly.type
_entity_poly.pdbx_seq_one_letter_code
_entity_poly.pdbx_strand_id
1 'polypeptide(L)'
;DLLRSLPLSTKRFGIEPELTARLAQAGARIYELPISYHGRSYSEGKKIGWRDGVSALGWILKSNCWPPRAPRWTPPLEDPWDTDLSPD
;
A
#
# COMPACT_ATOMS: atom_id res chain seq x y z
N ASP A 1 12.51 7.16 -1.10
CA ASP A 1 12.80 6.55 -2.43
C ASP A 1 12.00 5.32 -2.79
N LEU A 2 11.77 4.38 -1.86
CA LEU A 2 10.96 3.16 -2.10
C LEU A 2 9.63 3.43 -2.84
N LEU A 3 8.82 4.37 -2.35
CA LEU A 3 7.51 4.65 -2.97
C LEU A 3 7.64 5.13 -4.42
N ARG A 4 8.72 5.86 -4.74
CA ARG A 4 9.00 6.38 -6.09
C ARG A 4 9.43 5.28 -7.06
N SER A 5 9.99 4.17 -6.57
CA SER A 5 10.39 3.03 -7.41
C SER A 5 9.25 2.05 -7.72
N LEU A 6 8.09 2.17 -7.07
CA LEU A 6 6.97 1.27 -7.31
C LEU A 6 6.20 1.66 -8.58
N PRO A 7 5.95 0.71 -9.51
CA PRO A 7 5.16 0.97 -10.70
C PRO A 7 3.66 0.97 -10.37
N LEU A 8 3.18 2.07 -9.78
CA LEU A 8 1.77 2.27 -9.42
C LEU A 8 0.99 2.88 -10.59
N SER A 9 -0.19 2.34 -10.88
CA SER A 9 -0.99 2.73 -12.04
C SER A 9 -2.48 2.83 -11.77
N THR A 10 -2.94 2.21 -10.69
CA THR A 10 -4.36 2.12 -10.35
C THR A 10 -4.88 3.40 -9.73
N LYS A 11 -6.20 3.61 -9.86
CA LYS A 11 -6.93 4.78 -9.35
C LYS A 11 -8.02 4.33 -8.39
N ARG A 12 -8.48 5.24 -7.52
CA ARG A 12 -9.52 4.96 -6.51
C ARG A 12 -9.11 3.81 -5.57
N PHE A 13 -10.05 2.96 -5.19
CA PHE A 13 -9.84 1.82 -4.29
C PHE A 13 -8.92 0.71 -4.82
N GLY A 14 -8.48 0.78 -6.09
CA GLY A 14 -7.49 -0.16 -6.61
C GLY A 14 -6.07 0.08 -6.09
N ILE A 15 -5.80 1.28 -5.53
CA ILE A 15 -4.45 1.67 -5.10
C ILE A 15 -3.96 0.90 -3.89
N GLU A 16 -4.83 0.60 -2.93
CA GLU A 16 -4.50 -0.13 -1.71
C GLU A 16 -3.99 -1.56 -2.00
N PRO A 17 -4.70 -2.38 -2.80
CA PRO A 17 -4.21 -3.71 -3.15
C PRO A 17 -3.01 -3.68 -4.11
N GLU A 18 -2.88 -2.66 -4.97
CA GLU A 18 -1.67 -2.51 -5.79
C GLU A 18 -0.46 -2.17 -4.93
N LEU A 19 -0.57 -1.14 -4.09
CA LEU A 19 0.51 -0.68 -3.22
C LEU A 19 1.00 -1.82 -2.31
N THR A 20 0.08 -2.54 -1.68
CA THR A 20 0.41 -3.68 -0.80
C THR A 20 1.16 -4.77 -1.56
N ALA A 21 0.70 -5.15 -2.75
CA ALA A 21 1.37 -6.16 -3.57
C ALA A 21 2.76 -5.69 -4.04
N ARG A 22 2.91 -4.41 -4.42
CA ARG A 22 4.19 -3.84 -4.86
C ARG A 22 5.19 -3.73 -3.71
N LEU A 23 4.76 -3.35 -2.51
CA LEU A 23 5.61 -3.33 -1.31
C LEU A 23 6.11 -4.74 -0.96
N ALA A 24 5.23 -5.74 -1.00
CA ALA A 24 5.60 -7.14 -0.78
C ALA A 24 6.59 -7.65 -1.84
N GLN A 25 6.37 -7.33 -3.12
CA GLN A 25 7.29 -7.68 -4.22
C GLN A 25 8.66 -6.99 -4.08
N ALA A 26 8.68 -5.75 -3.58
CA ALA A 26 9.90 -4.98 -3.36
C ALA A 26 10.73 -5.48 -2.16
N GLY A 27 10.17 -6.36 -1.31
CA GLY A 27 10.82 -6.86 -0.09
C GLY A 27 10.85 -5.82 1.04
N ALA A 28 9.93 -4.85 1.03
CA ALA A 28 9.83 -3.83 2.06
C ALA A 28 9.39 -4.44 3.40
N ARG A 29 9.90 -3.90 4.52
CA ARG A 29 9.42 -4.25 5.86
C ARG A 29 8.11 -3.52 6.13
N ILE A 30 7.06 -4.28 6.43
CA ILE A 30 5.72 -3.73 6.73
C ILE A 30 5.48 -3.91 8.23
N TYR A 31 5.15 -2.80 8.91
CA TYR A 31 4.77 -2.80 10.31
C TYR A 31 3.31 -2.38 10.45
N GLU A 32 2.54 -3.19 11.17
CA GLU A 32 1.16 -2.87 11.48
C GLU A 32 1.11 -2.13 12.82
N LEU A 33 0.63 -0.89 12.79
CA LEU A 33 0.46 -0.07 13.98
C LEU A 33 -1.01 -0.07 14.39
N PRO A 34 -1.31 -0.20 15.70
CA PRO A 34 -2.69 -0.14 16.16
C PRO A 34 -3.26 1.26 15.94
N ILE A 35 -4.43 1.33 15.32
CA ILE A 35 -5.17 2.58 15.13
C ILE A 35 -6.58 2.47 15.71
N SER A 36 -7.06 3.55 16.31
CA SER A 36 -8.45 3.68 16.78
C SER A 36 -9.25 4.46 15.76
N TYR A 37 -10.25 3.83 15.13
CA TYR A 37 -11.12 4.48 14.15
C TYR A 37 -12.59 4.42 14.58
N HIS A 38 -13.28 5.56 14.54
CA HIS A 38 -14.72 5.64 14.77
C HIS A 38 -15.46 5.43 13.45
N GLY A 39 -16.03 4.24 13.26
CA GLY A 39 -16.79 3.90 12.05
C GLY A 39 -18.09 4.71 11.92
N ARG A 40 -18.38 5.17 10.70
CA ARG A 40 -19.72 5.73 10.36
C ARG A 40 -20.80 4.64 10.46
N SER A 41 -21.99 5.02 10.91
CA SER A 41 -23.11 4.09 11.11
C SER A 41 -23.61 3.51 9.77
N TYR A 42 -24.03 2.25 9.80
CA TYR A 42 -24.55 1.55 8.60
C TYR A 42 -25.92 2.06 8.15
N SER A 43 -26.66 2.71 9.04
CA SER A 43 -28.05 3.16 8.84
C SER A 43 -28.21 4.26 7.79
N GLU A 44 -27.13 4.94 7.40
CA GLU A 44 -27.13 5.97 6.35
C GLU A 44 -27.00 5.43 4.92
N GLY A 45 -26.87 4.11 4.74
CA GLY A 45 -26.57 3.52 3.44
C GLY A 45 -25.12 3.80 3.05
N LYS A 46 -24.22 2.86 3.38
CA LYS A 46 -22.83 2.98 2.94
C LYS A 46 -22.79 3.07 1.41
N LYS A 47 -22.13 4.10 0.87
CA LYS A 47 -21.95 4.34 -0.58
C LYS A 47 -21.11 3.27 -1.30
N ILE A 48 -20.82 2.15 -0.63
CA ILE A 48 -20.02 1.03 -1.12
C ILE A 48 -20.97 -0.13 -1.39
N GLY A 49 -21.08 -0.53 -2.65
CA GLY A 49 -21.92 -1.64 -3.07
C GLY A 49 -21.12 -2.93 -3.32
N TRP A 50 -21.84 -4.02 -3.61
CA TRP A 50 -21.22 -5.30 -3.98
C TRP A 50 -20.34 -5.21 -5.24
N ARG A 51 -20.65 -4.27 -6.14
CA ARG A 51 -19.86 -3.99 -7.36
C ARG A 51 -18.47 -3.46 -7.02
N ASP A 52 -18.36 -2.65 -5.96
CA ASP A 52 -17.06 -2.18 -5.47
C ASP A 52 -16.25 -3.33 -4.88
N GLY A 53 -16.91 -4.29 -4.21
CA GLY A 53 -16.28 -5.52 -3.72
C GLY A 53 -15.72 -6.41 -4.83
N VAL A 54 -16.50 -6.65 -5.90
CA VAL A 54 -16.02 -7.40 -7.08
C VAL A 54 -14.86 -6.68 -7.75
N SER A 55 -14.93 -5.35 -7.85
CA SER A 55 -13.86 -4.54 -8.41
C SER A 55 -12.58 -4.64 -7.56
N ALA A 56 -12.70 -4.60 -6.23
CA ALA A 56 -11.58 -4.76 -5.30
C ALA A 56 -10.89 -6.12 -5.47
N LEU A 57 -11.67 -7.20 -5.56
CA LEU A 57 -11.14 -8.54 -5.82
C LEU A 57 -10.39 -8.61 -7.16
N GLY A 58 -10.95 -7.99 -8.20
CA GLY A 58 -10.30 -7.85 -9.50
C GLY A 58 -8.94 -7.14 -9.40
N TRP A 59 -8.84 -6.07 -8.61
CA TRP A 59 -7.57 -5.36 -8.39
C TRP A 59 -6.54 -6.19 -7.64
N ILE A 60 -6.96 -6.95 -6.62
CA ILE A 60 -6.07 -7.87 -5.86
C ILE A 60 -5.48 -8.92 -6.81
N LEU A 61 -6.32 -9.58 -7.61
CA LEU A 61 -5.84 -10.57 -8.57
C LEU A 61 -4.93 -9.93 -9.61
N LYS A 62 -5.31 -8.75 -10.11
CA LYS A 62 -4.52 -8.00 -11.08
C LYS A 62 -3.12 -7.66 -10.56
N SER A 63 -3.03 -7.08 -9.36
CA SER A 63 -1.76 -6.59 -8.80
C SER A 63 -0.79 -7.73 -8.45
N ASN A 64 -1.31 -8.90 -8.08
CA ASN A 64 -0.51 -10.06 -7.73
C ASN A 64 -0.07 -10.87 -8.96
N CYS A 65 -0.93 -11.04 -9.96
CA CYS A 65 -0.69 -11.95 -11.07
C CYS A 65 -0.09 -11.28 -12.32
N TRP A 66 -0.32 -9.98 -12.53
CA TRP A 66 0.13 -9.30 -13.76
C TRP A 66 1.34 -8.37 -13.58
N PRO A 67 2.21 -8.26 -14.61
CA PRO A 67 3.30 -7.28 -14.65
C PRO A 67 2.77 -5.84 -14.80
N PRO A 68 3.58 -4.81 -14.48
CA PRO A 68 4.99 -4.84 -14.10
C PRO A 68 5.19 -5.15 -12.61
N ARG A 69 6.16 -6.00 -12.25
CA ARG A 69 6.50 -6.27 -10.84
C ARG A 69 7.37 -5.14 -10.27
N ALA A 70 7.25 -4.87 -8.98
CA ALA A 70 8.15 -3.93 -8.33
C ALA A 70 9.59 -4.46 -8.33
N PRO A 71 10.61 -3.63 -8.59
CA PRO A 71 12.00 -4.01 -8.38
C PRO A 71 12.24 -4.24 -6.88
N ARG A 72 13.19 -5.12 -6.54
CA ARG A 72 13.64 -5.24 -5.15
C ARG A 72 14.24 -3.91 -4.71
N TRP A 73 13.82 -3.45 -3.55
CA TRP A 73 14.33 -2.23 -2.96
C TRP A 73 15.37 -2.56 -1.90
N THR A 74 16.49 -1.86 -1.94
CA THR A 74 17.53 -1.94 -0.91
C THR A 74 17.43 -0.68 -0.03
N PRO A 75 17.30 -0.83 1.29
CA PRO A 75 17.32 0.32 2.18
C PRO A 75 18.67 1.04 2.12
N PRO A 76 18.69 2.38 2.32
CA PRO A 76 19.94 3.10 2.53
C PRO A 76 20.67 2.56 3.78
N LEU A 77 22.00 2.73 3.83
CA LEU A 77 22.82 2.26 4.96
C LEU A 77 22.55 3.05 6.24
N GLU A 78 22.19 4.32 6.10
CA GLU A 78 21.79 5.21 7.18
C GLU A 78 20.32 5.57 6.96
N ASP A 79 19.49 5.40 8.00
CA ASP A 79 18.12 5.85 7.93
C ASP A 79 18.12 7.40 7.99
N PRO A 80 17.40 8.08 7.08
CA PRO A 80 17.37 9.55 7.05
C PRO A 80 16.89 10.20 8.35
N TRP A 81 16.21 9.42 9.20
CA TRP A 81 15.67 9.83 10.49
C TRP A 81 16.68 9.72 11.64
N ASP A 82 17.79 9.01 11.44
CA ASP A 82 18.88 8.87 12.42
C ASP A 82 19.93 9.98 12.27
N THR A 83 19.99 10.62 11.09
CA THR A 83 20.91 11.74 10.78
C THR A 83 20.77 12.91 11.75
N ASP A 84 19.59 13.10 12.33
CA ASP A 84 19.25 14.24 13.18
C ASP A 84 19.60 14.01 14.67
N LEU A 85 20.02 12.78 15.02
CA LEU A 85 20.29 12.33 16.39
C LEU A 85 21.78 12.13 16.69
N SER A 86 22.67 12.39 15.73
CA SER A 86 24.11 12.38 15.95
C SER A 86 24.52 13.64 16.74
N PRO A 87 25.05 13.52 17.97
CA PRO A 87 25.74 14.64 18.58
C PRO A 87 27.07 14.81 17.85
N ASP A 88 27.29 15.98 17.25
CA ASP A 88 28.62 16.39 16.76
C ASP A 88 29.69 16.27 17.87
#